data_AF-A0A2N4UTX1-F1
#
_entry.id   AF-A0A2N4UTX1-F1
#
_cell.length_a   1.000
_cell.length_b   1.000
_cell.length_c   1.000
_cell.angle_alpha   90.00
_cell.angle_beta   90.00
_cell.angle_gamma   90.00
#
_symmetry.space_group_name_H-M   'P 1'
#
loop_
_entity.id
_entity.type
_entity.pdbx_description
1 polymer ?
#
loop_
_entity_poly.entity_id
_entity_poly.type
_entity_poly.pdbx_seq_one_letter_code
_entity_poly.pdbx_strand_id
1 'polypeptide(L)'
;MPHLKPPASKLSFITKSSHLLLQHYRTVIIIAVCGLFSYSSYSMFHLYQNAKISQIKAQKLSAQALALSASLLEETAMNQDLNQALAAKKKSLIALNQRIDDMETVLGIEPPAGNQTITQRVDTAAINSAVRATLFQLIPNGAPTPNVQLTSSFGSRIHPITKKRKRHNGLDFAAKIGTPIYAPADAVIERARSSNYGYGNQLTLNHTMGFISTYSHMSKFKVNQGEFVKKGQLIGWTGNSGLSTGPHLHYEIRFLGKPLNPRPFVKWNIENFDALFKQEKNVQWASLLNTINSMVAMQVQLTGDENHNTGMTTVSHTQPSPNHDEL
;
A
#
# COMPACT_ATOMS: atom_id res chain seq x y z
N MET A 1 87.45 -109.10 -84.09
CA MET A 1 87.82 -108.01 -85.02
C MET A 1 86.66 -107.79 -85.99
N PRO A 2 86.35 -106.58 -86.49
CA PRO A 2 86.93 -105.24 -86.28
C PRO A 2 85.90 -104.09 -86.01
N HIS A 3 86.40 -102.85 -85.86
CA HIS A 3 85.71 -101.56 -85.73
C HIS A 3 85.07 -101.02 -87.04
N LEU A 4 84.04 -100.15 -86.95
CA LEU A 4 83.88 -98.84 -87.65
C LEU A 4 82.54 -98.13 -87.28
N LYS A 5 82.43 -96.82 -87.57
CA LYS A 5 81.65 -95.73 -86.91
C LYS A 5 80.33 -95.33 -87.67
N PRO A 6 79.60 -94.23 -87.34
CA PRO A 6 78.18 -94.11 -86.87
C PRO A 6 77.15 -93.59 -87.93
N PRO A 7 75.88 -93.27 -87.56
CA PRO A 7 75.41 -91.85 -87.64
C PRO A 7 74.29 -91.42 -86.64
N ALA A 8 73.75 -90.21 -86.84
CA ALA A 8 73.10 -89.30 -85.88
C ALA A 8 71.54 -89.18 -85.91
N SER A 9 71.01 -88.51 -84.86
CA SER A 9 69.87 -87.55 -84.80
C SER A 9 68.41 -88.00 -84.49
N LYS A 10 67.81 -87.34 -83.48
CA LYS A 10 66.46 -86.69 -83.38
C LYS A 10 66.23 -86.25 -81.91
N LEU A 11 66.28 -84.97 -81.50
CA LEU A 11 65.39 -83.78 -81.66
C LEU A 11 63.99 -83.83 -81.01
N SER A 12 63.78 -82.77 -80.20
CA SER A 12 62.55 -82.00 -79.92
C SER A 12 61.37 -82.63 -79.19
N PHE A 13 61.21 -82.29 -77.90
CA PHE A 13 59.88 -82.28 -77.25
C PHE A 13 59.76 -81.40 -75.97
N ILE A 14 60.46 -80.24 -75.83
CA ILE A 14 60.28 -79.39 -74.62
C ILE A 14 60.49 -77.88 -74.93
N THR A 15 59.57 -77.19 -75.61
CA THR A 15 59.62 -75.70 -75.72
C THR A 15 58.26 -74.97 -75.78
N LYS A 16 57.13 -75.68 -75.84
CA LYS A 16 55.79 -75.06 -75.98
C LYS A 16 55.08 -74.72 -74.67
N SER A 17 55.45 -75.34 -73.53
CA SER A 17 54.75 -75.11 -72.24
C SER A 17 55.27 -73.89 -71.47
N SER A 18 56.53 -73.48 -71.66
CA SER A 18 57.13 -72.35 -70.96
C SER A 18 56.56 -71.00 -71.39
N HIS A 19 56.22 -70.82 -72.68
CA HIS A 19 55.63 -69.58 -73.21
C HIS A 19 54.17 -69.38 -72.75
N LEU A 20 53.40 -70.48 -72.65
CA LEU A 20 52.03 -70.45 -72.11
C LEU A 20 52.03 -70.15 -70.61
N LEU A 21 52.96 -70.72 -69.83
CA LEU A 21 53.14 -70.43 -68.41
C LEU A 21 53.56 -68.97 -68.17
N LEU A 22 54.50 -68.43 -68.97
CA LEU A 22 54.91 -67.03 -68.88
C LEU A 22 53.74 -66.07 -69.20
N GLN A 23 52.89 -66.43 -70.15
CA GLN A 23 51.72 -65.64 -70.54
C GLN A 23 50.62 -65.68 -69.47
N HIS A 24 50.38 -66.85 -68.85
CA HIS A 24 49.46 -66.99 -67.70
C HIS A 24 49.95 -66.22 -66.48
N TYR A 25 51.26 -66.24 -66.20
CA TYR A 25 51.85 -65.47 -65.10
C TYR A 25 51.70 -63.96 -65.32
N ARG A 26 51.90 -63.48 -66.55
CA ARG A 26 51.67 -62.06 -66.91
C ARG A 26 50.19 -61.68 -66.77
N THR A 27 49.24 -62.51 -67.21
CA THR A 27 47.81 -62.22 -67.04
C THR A 27 47.37 -62.24 -65.58
N VAL A 28 47.89 -63.16 -64.76
CA VAL A 28 47.60 -63.21 -63.32
C VAL A 28 48.16 -61.97 -62.60
N ILE A 29 49.37 -61.54 -62.95
CA ILE A 29 49.95 -60.29 -62.42
C ILE A 29 49.10 -59.09 -62.82
N ILE A 30 48.67 -58.99 -64.09
CA ILE A 30 47.83 -57.88 -64.55
C ILE A 30 46.50 -57.85 -63.80
N ILE A 31 45.84 -58.99 -63.62
CA ILE A 31 44.58 -59.10 -62.85
C ILE A 31 44.79 -58.73 -61.38
N ALA A 32 45.89 -59.18 -60.76
CA ALA A 32 46.22 -58.84 -59.37
C ALA A 32 46.48 -57.33 -59.20
N VAL A 33 47.20 -56.72 -60.14
CA VAL A 33 47.45 -55.28 -60.17
C VAL A 33 46.14 -54.51 -60.36
N CYS A 34 45.28 -54.91 -61.31
CA CYS A 34 43.96 -54.30 -61.49
C CYS A 34 43.06 -54.45 -60.26
N GLY A 35 43.09 -55.60 -59.57
CA GLY A 35 42.37 -55.82 -58.33
C GLY A 35 42.86 -54.92 -57.19
N LEU A 36 44.17 -54.75 -57.04
CA LEU A 36 44.77 -53.82 -56.07
C LEU A 36 44.40 -52.37 -56.36
N PHE A 37 44.40 -51.94 -57.63
CA PHE A 37 43.96 -50.60 -58.03
C PHE A 37 42.47 -50.38 -57.75
N SER A 38 41.63 -51.36 -58.05
CA SER A 38 40.18 -51.30 -57.80
C SER A 38 39.87 -51.21 -56.31
N TYR A 39 40.57 -52.01 -55.50
CA TYR A 39 40.45 -52.00 -54.04
C TYR A 39 40.96 -50.69 -53.43
N SER A 40 42.09 -50.16 -53.92
CA SER A 40 42.63 -48.86 -53.52
C SER A 40 41.69 -47.71 -53.86
N SER A 41 41.11 -47.72 -55.06
CA SER A 41 40.13 -46.71 -55.50
C SER A 41 38.84 -46.77 -54.67
N TYR A 42 38.34 -47.97 -54.39
CA TYR A 42 37.18 -48.19 -53.51
C TYR A 42 37.44 -47.74 -52.08
N SER A 43 38.59 -48.10 -51.50
CA SER A 43 38.94 -47.69 -50.13
C SER A 43 39.12 -46.17 -50.02
N MET A 44 39.73 -45.55 -51.03
CA MET A 44 39.87 -44.09 -51.13
C MET A 44 38.50 -43.40 -51.23
N PHE A 45 37.59 -43.92 -52.05
CA PHE A 45 36.23 -43.39 -52.17
C PHE A 45 35.46 -43.53 -50.85
N HIS A 46 35.55 -44.68 -50.18
CA HIS A 46 34.89 -44.91 -48.89
C HIS A 46 35.45 -44.00 -47.79
N LEU A 47 36.78 -43.82 -47.75
CA LEU A 47 37.44 -42.89 -46.82
C LEU A 47 37.00 -41.44 -47.08
N TYR A 48 36.91 -41.04 -48.36
CA TYR A 48 36.42 -39.72 -48.77
C TYR A 48 34.95 -39.50 -48.33
N GLN A 49 34.07 -40.48 -48.52
CA GLN A 49 32.68 -40.42 -48.08
C GLN A 49 32.58 -40.27 -46.56
N ASN A 50 33.34 -41.08 -45.80
CA ASN A 50 33.36 -41.00 -44.34
C ASN A 50 33.92 -39.68 -43.84
N ALA A 51 34.97 -39.15 -44.47
CA ALA A 51 35.52 -37.83 -44.16
C ALA A 51 34.47 -36.72 -44.40
N LYS A 52 33.72 -36.80 -45.50
CA LYS A 52 32.67 -35.84 -45.84
C LYS A 52 31.48 -35.90 -44.87
N ILE A 53 31.04 -37.10 -44.49
CA ILE A 53 29.99 -37.30 -43.48
C ILE A 53 30.44 -36.77 -42.12
N SER A 54 31.70 -37.03 -41.73
CA SER A 54 32.27 -36.51 -40.49
C SER A 54 32.31 -34.98 -40.47
N GLN A 55 32.70 -34.34 -41.58
CA GLN A 55 32.66 -32.88 -41.72
C GLN A 55 31.24 -32.31 -41.60
N ILE A 56 30.25 -32.91 -42.26
CA ILE A 56 28.85 -32.48 -42.16
C ILE A 56 28.34 -32.62 -40.72
N LYS A 57 28.68 -33.72 -40.04
CA LYS A 57 28.30 -33.94 -38.64
C LYS A 57 28.96 -32.92 -37.72
N ALA A 58 30.24 -32.59 -37.94
CA ALA A 58 30.96 -31.55 -37.20
C ALA A 58 30.33 -30.16 -37.42
N GLN A 59 29.96 -29.81 -38.66
CA GLN A 59 29.26 -28.57 -38.98
C GLN A 59 27.88 -28.48 -38.32
N LYS A 60 27.13 -29.59 -38.31
CA LYS A 60 25.83 -29.66 -37.63
C LYS A 60 25.99 -29.46 -36.12
N LEU A 61 26.99 -30.11 -35.52
CA LEU A 61 27.28 -29.98 -34.09
C LEU A 61 27.74 -28.56 -33.74
N SER A 62 28.57 -27.92 -34.57
CA SER A 62 28.98 -26.53 -34.37
C SER A 62 27.80 -25.56 -34.51
N ALA A 63 26.89 -25.80 -35.46
CA ALA A 63 25.66 -25.01 -35.60
C ALA A 63 24.73 -25.17 -34.39
N GLN A 64 24.58 -26.40 -33.86
CA GLN A 64 23.82 -26.65 -32.63
C GLN A 64 24.47 -26.00 -31.40
N ALA A 65 25.79 -26.06 -31.28
CA ALA A 65 26.52 -25.40 -30.20
C ALA A 65 26.33 -23.87 -30.23
N LEU A 66 26.29 -23.28 -31.43
CA LEU A 66 26.07 -21.84 -31.63
C LEU A 66 24.60 -21.45 -31.35
N ALA A 67 23.63 -22.28 -31.72
CA ALA A 67 22.24 -22.07 -31.37
C ALA A 67 22.01 -22.17 -29.84
N LEU A 68 22.64 -23.15 -29.19
CA LEU A 68 22.55 -23.33 -27.74
C LEU A 68 23.19 -22.16 -26.98
N SER A 69 24.35 -21.68 -27.42
CA SER A 69 24.98 -20.52 -26.80
C SER A 69 24.15 -19.24 -26.98
N ALA A 70 23.45 -19.08 -28.11
CA ALA A 70 22.52 -17.97 -28.33
C ALA A 70 21.32 -18.03 -27.37
N SER A 71 20.69 -19.20 -27.19
CA SER A 71 19.59 -19.37 -26.23
C SER A 71 20.03 -19.13 -24.78
N LEU A 72 21.23 -19.58 -24.41
CA LEU A 72 21.78 -19.34 -23.07
C LEU A 72 22.08 -17.85 -22.84
N LEU A 73 22.53 -17.13 -23.87
CA LEU A 73 22.70 -15.69 -23.80
C LEU A 73 21.37 -14.95 -23.63
N GLU A 74 20.31 -15.40 -24.32
CA GLU A 74 18.95 -14.87 -24.15
C GLU A 74 18.41 -15.12 -22.73
N GLU A 75 18.57 -16.34 -22.21
CA GLU A 75 18.14 -16.69 -20.86
C GLU A 75 18.89 -15.88 -19.79
N THR A 76 20.19 -15.68 -19.95
CA THR A 76 20.97 -14.83 -19.03
C THR A 76 20.55 -13.37 -19.09
N ALA A 77 20.25 -12.83 -20.28
CA ALA A 77 19.72 -11.48 -20.42
C ALA A 77 18.34 -11.33 -19.74
N MET A 78 17.45 -12.31 -19.91
CA MET A 78 16.13 -12.32 -19.27
C MET A 78 16.24 -12.42 -17.74
N ASN A 79 17.15 -13.25 -17.22
CA ASN A 79 17.42 -13.32 -15.78
C ASN A 79 17.98 -11.99 -15.23
N GLN A 80 18.84 -11.31 -15.99
CA GLN A 80 19.34 -9.99 -15.61
C GLN A 80 18.21 -8.96 -15.56
N ASP A 81 17.34 -8.92 -16.57
CA ASP A 81 16.17 -8.03 -16.61
C ASP A 81 15.21 -8.31 -15.45
N LEU A 82 14.89 -9.59 -15.20
CA LEU A 82 14.05 -9.98 -14.07
C LEU A 82 14.65 -9.54 -12.72
N ASN A 83 15.96 -9.70 -12.54
CA ASN A 83 16.64 -9.25 -11.33
C ASN A 83 16.61 -7.72 -11.19
N GLN A 84 16.76 -6.97 -12.29
CA GLN A 84 16.61 -5.52 -12.30
C GLN A 84 15.17 -5.10 -11.95
N ALA A 85 14.16 -5.75 -12.52
CA ALA A 85 12.76 -5.51 -12.22
C ALA A 85 12.44 -5.80 -10.73
N LEU A 86 12.97 -6.90 -10.18
CA LEU A 86 12.84 -7.21 -8.76
C LEU A 86 13.54 -6.16 -7.88
N ALA A 87 14.73 -5.69 -8.25
CA ALA A 87 15.42 -4.63 -7.54
C ALA A 87 14.63 -3.30 -7.56
N ALA A 88 14.06 -2.94 -8.71
CA ALA A 88 13.20 -1.76 -8.86
C ALA A 88 11.91 -1.88 -8.02
N LYS A 89 11.27 -3.05 -8.00
CA LYS A 89 10.11 -3.34 -7.15
C LYS A 89 10.46 -3.26 -5.66
N LYS A 90 11.61 -3.83 -5.24
CA LYS A 90 12.11 -3.71 -3.86
C LYS A 90 12.33 -2.24 -3.46
N LYS A 91 12.96 -1.44 -4.33
CA LYS A 91 13.14 -0.01 -4.10
C LYS A 91 11.81 0.73 -3.96
N SER A 92 10.82 0.39 -4.78
CA SER A 92 9.48 0.96 -4.71
C SER A 92 8.77 0.60 -3.40
N LEU A 93 8.91 -0.64 -2.91
CA LEU A 93 8.36 -1.07 -1.62
C LEU A 93 9.01 -0.34 -0.44
N ILE A 94 10.33 -0.14 -0.48
CA ILE A 94 11.05 0.63 0.55
C ILE A 94 10.55 2.08 0.57
N ALA A 95 10.41 2.71 -0.59
CA ALA A 95 9.90 4.08 -0.69
C ALA A 95 8.45 4.21 -0.19
N LEU A 96 7.61 3.20 -0.46
CA LEU A 96 6.23 3.16 0.05
C LEU A 96 6.19 3.03 1.57
N ASN A 97 7.01 2.14 2.14
CA ASN A 97 7.13 2.00 3.60
C ASN A 97 7.57 3.31 4.25
N GLN A 98 8.59 3.97 3.70
CA GLN A 98 9.05 5.26 4.23
C GLN A 98 7.97 6.34 4.17
N ARG A 99 7.16 6.37 3.10
CA ARG A 99 6.03 7.29 3.00
C ARG A 99 4.93 7.00 4.02
N ILE A 100 4.69 5.72 4.35
CA ILE A 100 3.77 5.32 5.42
C ILE A 100 4.34 5.77 6.77
N ASP A 101 5.63 5.56 7.03
CA ASP A 101 6.31 5.99 8.26
C ASP A 101 6.21 7.52 8.45
N ASP A 102 6.40 8.28 7.37
CA ASP A 102 6.26 9.74 7.37
C ASP A 102 4.82 10.16 7.69
N MET A 103 3.83 9.48 7.12
CA MET A 103 2.41 9.72 7.40
C MET A 103 2.06 9.36 8.85
N GLU A 104 2.51 8.21 9.36
CA GLU A 104 2.35 7.81 10.76
C GLU A 104 2.95 8.86 11.70
N THR A 105 4.15 9.35 11.38
CA THR A 105 4.85 10.39 12.15
C THR A 105 4.08 11.70 12.18
N VAL A 106 3.60 12.20 11.03
CA VAL A 106 2.78 13.42 10.95
C VAL A 106 1.49 13.27 11.74
N LEU A 107 0.90 12.08 11.73
CA LEU A 107 -0.30 11.76 12.47
C LEU A 107 -0.03 11.52 13.97
N GLY A 108 1.24 11.46 14.40
CA GLY A 108 1.69 11.17 15.76
C GLY A 108 1.46 9.71 16.20
N ILE A 109 1.37 8.78 15.26
CA ILE A 109 1.20 7.35 15.48
C ILE A 109 2.61 6.75 15.59
N GLU A 110 2.89 6.04 16.69
CA GLU A 110 4.16 5.33 16.81
C GLU A 110 4.16 4.14 15.83
N PRO A 111 5.27 3.91 15.09
CA PRO A 111 5.38 2.77 14.20
C PRO A 111 5.22 1.48 15.01
N PRO A 112 4.44 0.50 14.54
CA PRO A 112 4.15 -0.70 15.30
C PRO A 112 5.43 -1.47 15.63
N ALA A 113 5.61 -1.80 16.91
CA ALA A 113 6.74 -2.60 17.38
C ALA A 113 6.54 -4.08 16.96
N GLY A 114 7.16 -4.51 15.85
CA GLY A 114 7.20 -5.92 15.47
C GLY A 114 7.29 -6.19 13.98
N ASN A 115 7.34 -7.48 13.64
CA ASN A 115 7.48 -7.99 12.27
C ASN A 115 6.11 -8.06 11.56
N GLN A 116 5.40 -6.93 11.49
CA GLN A 116 4.09 -6.87 10.84
C GLN A 116 4.22 -6.83 9.31
N THR A 117 3.29 -7.49 8.61
CA THR A 117 3.22 -7.40 7.15
C THR A 117 2.82 -5.98 6.73
N ILE A 118 3.25 -5.53 5.54
CA ILE A 118 2.95 -4.18 5.02
C ILE A 118 1.44 -3.90 5.04
N THR A 119 0.63 -4.89 4.68
CA THR A 119 -0.84 -4.80 4.68
C THR A 119 -1.39 -4.51 6.08
N GLN A 120 -0.95 -5.26 7.10
CA GLN A 120 -1.38 -5.06 8.48
C GLN A 120 -0.99 -3.68 9.03
N ARG A 121 0.17 -3.17 8.63
CA ARG A 121 0.61 -1.83 9.01
C ARG A 121 -0.28 -0.76 8.39
N VAL A 122 -0.59 -0.88 7.11
CA VAL A 122 -1.51 0.03 6.39
C VAL A 122 -2.89 0.02 7.04
N ASP A 123 -3.44 -1.15 7.36
CA ASP A 123 -4.76 -1.27 7.99
C ASP A 123 -4.77 -0.63 9.38
N THR A 124 -3.74 -0.89 10.18
CA THR A 124 -3.60 -0.32 11.53
C THR A 124 -3.42 1.20 11.48
N ALA A 125 -2.60 1.70 10.57
CA ALA A 125 -2.41 3.14 10.35
C ALA A 125 -3.69 3.82 9.87
N ALA A 126 -4.42 3.19 8.95
CA ALA A 126 -5.70 3.66 8.46
C ALA A 126 -6.72 3.77 9.61
N ILE A 127 -6.88 2.72 10.42
CA ILE A 127 -7.78 2.74 11.58
C ILE A 127 -7.36 3.82 12.58
N ASN A 128 -6.08 3.88 12.96
CA ASN A 128 -5.58 4.85 13.93
C ASN A 128 -5.77 6.30 13.44
N SER A 129 -5.50 6.56 12.17
CA SER A 129 -5.69 7.87 11.55
C SER A 129 -7.18 8.27 11.53
N ALA A 130 -8.06 7.34 11.16
CA ALA A 130 -9.51 7.56 11.13
C ALA A 130 -10.07 7.79 12.55
N VAL A 131 -9.58 7.05 13.55
CA VAL A 131 -9.93 7.25 14.96
C VAL A 131 -9.52 8.66 15.40
N ARG A 132 -8.28 9.08 15.15
CA ARG A 132 -7.80 10.42 15.51
C ARG A 132 -8.61 11.51 14.84
N ALA A 133 -8.87 11.39 13.54
CA ALA A 133 -9.70 12.33 12.80
C ALA A 133 -11.13 12.43 13.38
N THR A 134 -11.72 11.28 13.70
CA THR A 134 -13.05 11.19 14.33
C THR A 134 -13.06 11.87 15.70
N LEU A 135 -12.05 11.62 16.53
CA LEU A 135 -11.91 12.29 17.83
C LEU A 135 -11.85 13.81 17.70
N PHE A 136 -11.04 14.33 16.76
CA PHE A 136 -10.98 15.77 16.50
C PHE A 136 -12.26 16.34 15.88
N GLN A 137 -13.09 15.52 15.24
CA GLN A 137 -14.38 15.98 14.75
C GLN A 137 -15.44 16.04 15.86
N LEU A 138 -15.42 15.08 16.79
CA LEU A 138 -16.49 14.90 17.77
C LEU A 138 -16.23 15.57 19.13
N ILE A 139 -14.98 15.76 19.52
CA ILE A 139 -14.61 16.33 20.82
C ILE A 139 -14.11 17.76 20.61
N PRO A 140 -14.60 18.77 21.37
CA PRO A 140 -14.16 20.16 21.23
C PRO A 140 -12.63 20.31 21.25
N ASN A 141 -12.05 20.91 20.22
CA ASN A 141 -10.62 21.17 20.18
C ASN A 141 -10.28 22.41 19.35
N GLY A 142 -9.15 23.04 19.69
CA GLY A 142 -8.73 24.32 19.12
C GLY A 142 -9.44 25.52 19.77
N ALA A 143 -8.96 26.72 19.44
CA ALA A 143 -9.56 27.96 19.92
C ALA A 143 -10.84 28.29 19.12
N PRO A 144 -11.98 28.60 19.78
CA PRO A 144 -13.21 28.95 19.08
C PRO A 144 -13.16 30.34 18.41
N THR A 145 -12.18 31.16 18.79
CA THR A 145 -11.89 32.46 18.18
C THR A 145 -10.38 32.55 17.91
N PRO A 146 -9.89 32.06 16.75
CA PRO A 146 -8.47 32.05 16.44
C PRO A 146 -7.85 33.45 16.52
N ASN A 147 -6.55 33.52 16.84
CA ASN A 147 -5.76 34.76 16.91
C ASN A 147 -6.19 35.77 17.98
N VAL A 148 -6.92 35.33 19.00
CA VAL A 148 -7.31 36.15 20.14
C VAL A 148 -6.54 35.76 21.40
N GLN A 149 -6.08 36.78 22.14
CA GLN A 149 -5.33 36.56 23.37
C GLN A 149 -6.25 36.07 24.50
N LEU A 150 -5.81 35.00 25.17
CA LEU A 150 -6.42 34.51 26.41
C LEU A 150 -6.10 35.49 27.55
N THR A 151 -7.13 36.03 28.20
CA THR A 151 -6.97 37.03 29.27
C THR A 151 -7.36 36.51 30.65
N SER A 152 -8.21 35.49 30.74
CA SER A 152 -8.52 34.85 32.01
C SER A 152 -8.56 33.33 31.92
N SER A 153 -8.01 32.68 32.95
CA SER A 153 -7.95 31.22 33.07
C SER A 153 -9.10 30.66 33.90
N PHE A 154 -9.36 29.37 33.71
CA PHE A 154 -10.28 28.58 34.50
C PHE A 154 -9.83 28.47 35.96
N GLY A 155 -10.77 28.40 36.92
CA GLY A 155 -10.48 28.14 38.33
C GLY A 155 -10.88 29.26 39.29
N SER A 156 -10.39 29.22 40.52
CA SER A 156 -10.74 30.21 41.56
C SER A 156 -10.03 31.54 41.31
N ARG A 157 -10.79 32.64 41.21
CA ARG A 157 -10.25 34.00 41.13
C ARG A 157 -11.08 35.00 41.91
N ILE A 158 -10.53 36.19 42.17
CA ILE A 158 -11.30 37.32 42.66
C ILE A 158 -12.12 37.87 41.49
N HIS A 159 -13.44 37.92 41.64
CA HIS A 159 -14.34 38.43 40.61
C HIS A 159 -14.11 39.94 40.42
N PRO A 160 -13.90 40.43 39.19
CA PRO A 160 -13.41 41.80 38.95
C PRO A 160 -14.40 42.87 39.40
N ILE A 161 -15.70 42.58 39.29
CA ILE A 161 -16.79 43.50 39.63
C ILE A 161 -17.17 43.39 41.12
N THR A 162 -17.33 42.17 41.63
CA THR A 162 -17.89 41.96 42.98
C THR A 162 -16.82 41.84 44.05
N LYS A 163 -15.53 41.78 43.67
CA LYS A 163 -14.35 41.62 44.53
C LYS A 163 -14.38 40.40 45.47
N LYS A 164 -15.30 39.47 45.26
CA LYS A 164 -15.41 38.20 46.00
C LYS A 164 -14.69 37.08 45.26
N ARG A 165 -14.14 36.11 46.01
CA ARG A 165 -13.61 34.87 45.42
C ARG A 165 -14.75 34.10 44.76
N LYS A 166 -14.66 33.90 43.44
CA LYS A 166 -15.64 33.17 42.63
C LYS A 166 -14.91 32.19 41.72
N ARG A 167 -15.52 31.04 41.49
CA ARG A 167 -15.02 30.06 40.52
C ARG A 167 -15.35 30.55 39.11
N HIS A 168 -14.33 30.63 38.28
CA HIS A 168 -14.44 30.88 36.85
C HIS A 168 -14.53 29.54 36.13
N ASN A 169 -15.67 29.29 35.48
CA ASN A 169 -16.00 27.99 34.91
C ASN A 169 -15.53 27.84 33.45
N GLY A 170 -14.81 28.82 32.92
CA GLY A 170 -14.38 28.86 31.53
C GLY A 170 -13.07 29.62 31.33
N LEU A 171 -12.85 30.01 30.09
CA LEU A 171 -11.76 30.88 29.62
C LEU A 171 -12.35 32.16 29.07
N ASP A 172 -11.67 33.29 29.33
CA ASP A 172 -12.02 34.58 28.74
C ASP A 172 -11.00 34.93 27.65
N PHE A 173 -11.49 35.19 26.43
CA PHE A 173 -10.70 35.64 25.28
C PHE A 173 -11.01 37.11 25.01
N ALA A 174 -10.03 38.00 25.14
CA ALA A 174 -10.26 39.43 24.89
C ALA A 174 -10.35 39.71 23.39
N ALA A 175 -11.58 39.82 22.89
CA ALA A 175 -11.90 40.00 21.50
C ALA A 175 -12.67 41.31 21.31
N LYS A 176 -12.40 42.03 20.22
CA LYS A 176 -13.25 43.15 19.79
C LYS A 176 -14.68 42.64 19.56
N ILE A 177 -15.67 43.51 19.73
CA ILE A 177 -17.06 43.18 19.36
C ILE A 177 -17.08 42.86 17.86
N GLY A 178 -17.76 41.77 17.49
CA GLY A 178 -17.86 41.36 16.09
C GLY A 178 -16.75 40.41 15.62
N THR A 179 -15.85 39.93 16.48
CA THR A 179 -14.91 38.87 16.12
C THR A 179 -15.67 37.56 15.89
N PRO A 180 -15.39 36.82 14.80
CA PRO A 180 -16.08 35.57 14.49
C PRO A 180 -15.78 34.46 15.50
N ILE A 181 -16.80 33.66 15.81
CA ILE A 181 -16.74 32.50 16.70
C ILE A 181 -17.08 31.26 15.87
N TYR A 182 -16.27 30.21 16.00
CA TYR A 182 -16.39 28.96 15.26
C TYR A 182 -16.66 27.77 16.18
N ALA A 183 -17.39 26.78 15.65
CA ALA A 183 -17.65 25.53 16.35
C ALA A 183 -16.35 24.70 16.51
N PRO A 184 -15.98 24.26 17.73
CA PRO A 184 -14.74 23.55 18.01
C PRO A 184 -14.82 22.06 17.66
N ALA A 185 -16.03 21.54 17.40
CA ALA A 185 -16.35 20.18 17.01
C ALA A 185 -17.77 20.15 16.41
N ASP A 186 -18.14 19.04 15.78
CA ASP A 186 -19.51 18.80 15.34
C ASP A 186 -20.47 18.84 16.52
N ALA A 187 -21.61 19.48 16.32
CA ALA A 187 -22.58 19.71 17.39
C ALA A 187 -23.99 19.92 16.85
N VAL A 188 -24.96 19.84 17.75
CA VAL A 188 -26.28 20.44 17.57
C VAL A 188 -26.40 21.67 18.48
N ILE A 189 -27.05 22.72 18.01
CA ILE A 189 -27.33 23.90 18.83
C ILE A 189 -28.42 23.55 19.84
N GLU A 190 -28.02 23.31 21.08
CA GLU A 190 -28.95 23.02 22.17
C GLU A 190 -29.79 24.24 22.54
N ARG A 191 -29.15 25.42 22.57
CA ARG A 191 -29.81 26.67 23.00
C ARG A 191 -29.11 27.90 22.46
N ALA A 192 -29.90 28.85 21.95
CA ALA A 192 -29.47 30.22 21.67
C ALA A 192 -30.32 31.18 22.53
N ARG A 193 -29.74 31.72 23.59
CA ARG A 193 -30.44 32.54 24.58
C ARG A 193 -29.98 33.99 24.51
N SER A 194 -30.89 34.90 24.16
CA SER A 194 -30.66 36.34 24.27
C SER A 194 -30.95 36.83 25.69
N SER A 195 -30.06 37.63 26.28
CA SER A 195 -30.22 38.17 27.63
C SER A 195 -29.28 39.34 27.88
N ASN A 196 -29.71 40.31 28.70
CA ASN A 196 -28.86 41.42 29.17
C ASN A 196 -28.30 41.18 30.59
N TYR A 197 -28.62 40.04 31.20
CA TYR A 197 -28.16 39.68 32.56
C TYR A 197 -27.18 38.50 32.54
N GLY A 198 -26.30 38.45 33.55
CA GLY A 198 -25.39 37.32 33.77
C GLY A 198 -24.47 37.06 32.58
N TYR A 199 -24.58 35.89 31.97
CA TYR A 199 -23.83 35.49 30.77
C TYR A 199 -24.17 36.30 29.49
N GLY A 200 -25.19 37.15 29.55
CA GLY A 200 -25.62 37.90 28.38
C GLY A 200 -26.23 37.00 27.32
N ASN A 201 -26.00 37.34 26.05
CA ASN A 201 -26.32 36.45 24.93
C ASN A 201 -25.41 35.23 24.99
N GLN A 202 -26.02 34.05 25.10
CA GLN A 202 -25.34 32.79 25.29
C GLN A 202 -25.78 31.75 24.26
N LEU A 203 -24.80 31.08 23.64
CA LEU A 203 -25.00 29.93 22.78
C LEU A 203 -24.49 28.66 23.48
N THR A 204 -25.22 27.56 23.35
CA THR A 204 -24.88 26.24 23.90
C THR A 204 -24.91 25.20 22.79
N LEU A 205 -23.78 24.53 22.59
CA LEU A 205 -23.59 23.47 21.61
C LEU A 205 -23.48 22.14 22.36
N ASN A 206 -24.32 21.18 21.97
CA ASN A 206 -24.27 19.82 22.47
C ASN A 206 -23.50 18.95 21.45
N HIS A 207 -22.37 18.42 21.89
CA HIS A 207 -21.49 17.57 21.11
C HIS A 207 -21.72 16.10 21.45
N THR A 208 -21.11 15.22 20.68
CA THR A 208 -21.19 13.78 20.93
C THR A 208 -20.54 13.41 22.26
N MET A 209 -20.97 12.29 22.85
CA MET A 209 -20.39 11.72 24.06
C MET A 209 -20.49 12.61 25.32
N GLY A 210 -21.49 13.49 25.38
CA GLY A 210 -21.80 14.27 26.58
C GLY A 210 -20.93 15.50 26.80
N PHE A 211 -20.17 15.91 25.78
CA PHE A 211 -19.47 17.20 25.77
C PHE A 211 -20.43 18.32 25.40
N ILE A 212 -20.32 19.44 26.11
CA ILE A 212 -21.07 20.67 25.82
C ILE A 212 -20.08 21.83 25.78
N SER A 213 -20.22 22.72 24.80
CA SER A 213 -19.50 23.99 24.79
C SER A 213 -20.47 25.16 24.88
N THR A 214 -20.06 26.21 25.61
CA THR A 214 -20.88 27.42 25.76
C THR A 214 -20.10 28.68 25.44
N TYR A 215 -20.82 29.65 24.87
CA TYR A 215 -20.28 30.91 24.37
C TYR A 215 -21.13 32.03 24.93
N SER A 216 -20.54 32.89 25.75
CA SER A 216 -21.26 33.95 26.46
C SER A 216 -20.76 35.33 26.04
N HIS A 217 -21.52 36.36 26.42
CA HIS A 217 -21.26 37.78 26.08
C HIS A 217 -21.30 38.07 24.58
N MET A 218 -21.95 37.22 23.77
CA MET A 218 -22.02 37.37 22.32
C MET A 218 -22.77 38.64 21.90
N SER A 219 -22.46 39.16 20.71
CA SER A 219 -23.22 40.26 20.10
C SER A 219 -24.37 39.75 19.23
N LYS A 220 -24.12 38.68 18.47
CA LYS A 220 -25.07 38.11 17.50
C LYS A 220 -24.85 36.61 17.31
N PHE A 221 -25.95 35.88 17.14
CA PHE A 221 -25.94 34.48 16.72
C PHE A 221 -26.03 34.37 15.19
N LYS A 222 -25.32 33.40 14.60
CA LYS A 222 -25.45 33.07 13.17
C LYS A 222 -26.38 31.86 12.93
N VAL A 223 -26.64 31.09 13.98
CA VAL A 223 -27.31 29.79 13.97
C VAL A 223 -28.55 29.80 14.86
N ASN A 224 -29.44 28.84 14.65
CA ASN A 224 -30.68 28.67 15.41
C ASN A 224 -30.66 27.41 16.29
N GLN A 225 -31.50 27.39 17.33
CA GLN A 225 -31.68 26.18 18.16
C GLN A 225 -32.16 25.00 17.30
N GLY A 226 -31.58 23.82 17.52
CA GLY A 226 -31.84 22.59 16.76
C GLY A 226 -31.00 22.44 15.49
N GLU A 227 -30.25 23.47 15.07
CA GLU A 227 -29.38 23.40 13.90
C GLU A 227 -28.17 22.50 14.14
N PHE A 228 -27.79 21.69 13.15
CA PHE A 228 -26.53 20.95 13.16
C PHE A 228 -25.41 21.82 12.62
N VAL A 229 -24.29 21.85 13.34
CA VAL A 229 -23.09 22.61 12.93
C VAL A 229 -21.90 21.69 12.80
N LYS A 230 -21.05 22.00 11.82
CA LYS A 230 -19.78 21.31 11.60
C LYS A 230 -18.63 22.00 12.31
N LYS A 231 -17.62 21.25 12.70
CA LYS A 231 -16.35 21.83 13.18
C LYS A 231 -15.85 22.91 12.21
N GLY A 232 -15.46 24.06 12.76
CA GLY A 232 -14.99 25.21 11.99
C GLY A 232 -16.10 26.08 11.39
N GLN A 233 -17.38 25.71 11.53
CA GLN A 233 -18.49 26.53 11.07
C GLN A 233 -18.64 27.80 11.93
N LEU A 234 -18.92 28.93 11.27
CA LEU A 234 -19.21 30.20 11.94
C LEU A 234 -20.55 30.11 12.67
N ILE A 235 -20.53 30.29 13.99
CA ILE A 235 -21.72 30.18 14.86
C ILE A 235 -22.20 31.53 15.42
N GLY A 236 -21.38 32.58 15.31
CA GLY A 236 -21.77 33.92 15.71
C GLY A 236 -20.57 34.83 15.90
N TRP A 237 -20.78 35.88 16.68
CA TRP A 237 -19.76 36.90 16.91
C TRP A 237 -19.67 37.31 18.38
N THR A 238 -18.44 37.59 18.81
CA THR A 238 -18.12 38.10 20.15
C THR A 238 -18.81 39.45 20.40
N GLY A 239 -19.00 39.78 21.68
CA GLY A 239 -19.67 41.01 22.05
C GLY A 239 -19.24 41.51 23.42
N ASN A 240 -20.18 42.19 24.07
CA ASN A 240 -20.02 42.70 25.43
C ASN A 240 -21.38 42.67 26.17
N SER A 241 -22.26 41.73 25.82
CA SER A 241 -23.60 41.64 26.41
C SER A 241 -23.56 41.04 27.82
N GLY A 242 -24.58 41.29 28.64
CA GLY A 242 -24.64 40.75 30.00
C GLY A 242 -23.71 41.45 30.98
N LEU A 243 -23.30 40.71 32.02
CA LEU A 243 -22.38 41.18 33.04
C LEU A 243 -20.93 41.02 32.57
N SER A 244 -20.45 41.99 31.79
CA SER A 244 -19.10 42.02 31.24
C SER A 244 -18.43 43.36 31.55
N THR A 245 -17.12 43.34 31.86
CA THR A 245 -16.32 44.56 32.09
C THR A 245 -15.76 45.17 30.81
N GLY A 246 -15.81 44.45 29.69
CA GLY A 246 -15.30 44.89 28.40
C GLY A 246 -15.38 43.78 27.35
N PRO A 247 -15.22 44.10 26.05
CA PRO A 247 -15.40 43.13 24.97
C PRO A 247 -14.54 41.87 25.13
N HIS A 248 -15.19 40.71 25.23
CA HIS A 248 -14.54 39.42 25.32
C HIS A 248 -15.51 38.29 24.97
N LEU A 249 -14.97 37.09 24.74
CA LEU A 249 -15.71 35.84 24.70
C LEU A 249 -15.44 35.06 25.98
N HIS A 250 -16.50 34.71 26.70
CA HIS A 250 -16.43 33.73 27.77
C HIS A 250 -16.81 32.35 27.23
N TYR A 251 -15.87 31.40 27.31
CA TYR A 251 -15.97 30.07 26.71
C TYR A 251 -15.85 28.99 27.78
N GLU A 252 -16.84 28.10 27.88
CA GLU A 252 -16.80 26.95 28.78
C GLU A 252 -16.86 25.64 27.99
N ILE A 253 -16.19 24.61 28.52
CA ILE A 253 -16.39 23.22 28.12
C ILE A 253 -16.93 22.47 29.32
N ARG A 254 -17.93 21.62 29.10
CA ARG A 254 -18.57 20.80 30.11
C ARG A 254 -18.61 19.36 29.64
N PHE A 255 -18.58 18.45 30.60
CA PHE A 255 -18.78 17.02 30.38
C PHE A 255 -19.85 16.53 31.36
N LEU A 256 -20.95 15.99 30.82
CA LEU A 256 -22.11 15.55 31.61
C LEU A 256 -22.57 16.64 32.60
N GLY A 257 -22.63 17.89 32.12
CA GLY A 257 -23.04 19.08 32.88
C GLY A 257 -21.97 19.70 33.79
N LYS A 258 -20.87 18.98 34.11
CA LYS A 258 -19.80 19.48 34.98
C LYS A 258 -18.79 20.32 34.17
N PRO A 259 -18.36 21.49 34.66
CA PRO A 259 -17.37 22.33 33.98
C PRO A 259 -15.99 21.68 34.03
N LEU A 260 -15.35 21.60 32.86
CA LEU A 260 -13.97 21.17 32.68
C LEU A 260 -13.08 22.38 32.44
N ASN A 261 -11.77 22.21 32.60
CA ASN A 261 -10.83 23.26 32.21
C ASN A 261 -10.77 23.30 30.67
N PRO A 262 -11.13 24.40 29.99
CA PRO A 262 -11.11 24.42 28.52
C PRO A 262 -9.70 24.51 27.92
N ARG A 263 -8.68 24.85 28.72
CA ARG A 263 -7.32 25.13 28.23
C ARG A 263 -6.65 23.92 27.52
N PRO A 264 -6.72 22.69 28.06
CA PRO A 264 -6.19 21.52 27.36
C PRO A 264 -6.87 21.29 26.01
N PHE A 265 -8.20 21.41 25.92
CA PHE A 265 -8.95 21.27 24.68
C PHE A 265 -8.58 22.32 23.64
N VAL A 266 -8.44 23.59 24.05
CA VAL A 266 -8.04 24.69 23.16
C VAL A 266 -6.66 24.48 22.57
N LYS A 267 -5.74 23.85 23.32
CA LYS A 267 -4.38 23.54 22.87
C LYS A 267 -4.27 22.23 22.12
N TRP A 268 -5.29 21.39 22.18
CA TRP A 268 -5.26 20.04 21.63
C TRP A 268 -5.32 20.08 20.11
N ASN A 269 -4.33 19.47 19.47
CA ASN A 269 -4.15 19.40 18.03
C ASN A 269 -3.42 18.10 17.66
N ILE A 270 -3.16 17.89 16.37
CA ILE A 270 -2.58 16.64 15.86
C ILE A 270 -1.17 16.36 16.39
N GLU A 271 -0.38 17.41 16.63
CA GLU A 271 1.01 17.30 17.11
C GLU A 271 1.08 16.89 18.59
N ASN A 272 0.04 17.18 19.38
CA ASN A 272 0.01 16.92 20.82
C ASN A 272 -1.18 16.04 21.24
N PHE A 273 -1.54 15.08 20.39
CA PHE A 273 -2.73 14.23 20.56
C PHE A 273 -2.90 13.67 21.99
N ASP A 274 -1.84 13.20 22.65
CA ASP A 274 -1.93 12.60 23.98
C ASP A 274 -2.13 13.62 25.13
N ALA A 275 -1.89 14.90 24.86
CA ALA A 275 -1.83 15.93 25.90
C ALA A 275 -3.16 16.12 26.61
N LEU A 276 -4.29 16.01 25.88
CA LEU A 276 -5.62 16.16 26.45
C LEU A 276 -5.91 15.07 27.49
N PHE A 277 -5.65 13.81 27.14
CA PHE A 277 -5.95 12.65 28.00
C PHE A 277 -5.13 12.66 29.29
N LYS A 278 -3.88 13.15 29.21
CA LYS A 278 -2.99 13.29 30.38
C LYS A 278 -3.43 14.42 31.31
N GLN A 279 -3.92 15.54 30.76
CA GLN A 279 -4.23 16.75 31.52
C GLN A 279 -5.65 16.73 32.13
N GLU A 280 -6.65 16.23 31.40
CA GLU A 280 -8.05 16.24 31.84
C GLU A 280 -8.49 14.87 32.34
N LYS A 281 -8.26 14.58 33.62
CA LYS A 281 -8.52 13.26 34.22
C LYS A 281 -9.98 13.03 34.65
N ASN A 282 -10.83 14.05 34.56
CA ASN A 282 -12.23 13.95 35.00
C ASN A 282 -13.15 13.24 33.99
N VAL A 283 -12.61 12.89 32.82
CA VAL A 283 -13.32 12.19 31.75
C VAL A 283 -12.84 10.74 31.69
N GLN A 284 -13.77 9.80 31.53
CA GLN A 284 -13.47 8.37 31.42
C GLN A 284 -12.98 8.01 30.01
N TRP A 285 -11.79 8.48 29.64
CA TRP A 285 -11.26 8.41 28.28
C TRP A 285 -11.20 6.99 27.72
N ALA A 286 -10.84 5.98 28.51
CA ALA A 286 -10.76 4.60 28.04
C ALA A 286 -12.09 4.10 27.45
N SER A 287 -13.22 4.38 28.11
CA SER A 287 -14.54 3.97 27.63
C SER A 287 -14.95 4.70 26.35
N LEU A 288 -14.70 6.01 26.30
CA LEU A 288 -14.91 6.84 25.12
C LEU A 288 -14.09 6.35 23.91
N LEU A 289 -12.80 6.12 24.11
CA LEU A 289 -11.89 5.66 23.08
C LEU A 289 -12.29 4.27 22.58
N ASN A 290 -12.66 3.34 23.46
CA ASN A 290 -13.14 2.02 23.05
C ASN A 290 -14.40 2.10 22.18
N THR A 291 -15.32 3.00 22.51
CA THR A 291 -16.55 3.23 21.72
C THR A 291 -16.21 3.75 20.32
N ILE A 292 -15.35 4.76 20.25
CA ILE A 292 -14.94 5.37 18.97
C ILE A 292 -14.12 4.39 18.13
N ASN A 293 -13.19 3.66 18.74
CA ASN A 293 -12.42 2.61 18.08
C ASN A 293 -13.33 1.56 17.45
N SER A 294 -14.35 1.10 18.20
CA SER A 294 -15.30 0.10 17.69
C SER A 294 -16.13 0.64 16.54
N MET A 295 -16.59 1.89 16.63
CA MET A 295 -17.35 2.56 15.56
C MET A 295 -16.51 2.73 14.28
N VAL A 296 -15.27 3.22 14.43
CA VAL A 296 -14.39 3.47 13.29
C VAL A 296 -13.91 2.16 12.67
N ALA A 297 -13.56 1.16 13.47
CA ALA A 297 -13.17 -0.16 12.95
C ALA A 297 -14.29 -0.79 12.12
N MET A 298 -15.53 -0.72 12.59
CA MET A 298 -16.70 -1.18 11.84
C MET A 298 -16.87 -0.42 10.52
N GLN A 299 -16.75 0.91 10.55
CA GLN A 299 -16.86 1.73 9.34
C GLN A 299 -15.78 1.38 8.31
N VAL A 300 -14.52 1.27 8.75
CA VAL A 300 -13.39 0.92 7.88
C VAL A 300 -13.59 -0.47 7.27
N GLN A 301 -14.03 -1.44 8.07
CA GLN A 301 -14.32 -2.79 7.61
C GLN A 301 -15.43 -2.80 6.54
N LEU A 302 -16.54 -2.10 6.79
CA LEU A 302 -17.65 -1.99 5.83
C LEU A 302 -17.19 -1.35 4.50
N THR A 303 -16.33 -0.34 4.55
CA THR A 303 -15.78 0.29 3.33
C THR A 303 -14.69 -0.53 2.64
N GLY A 304 -14.02 -1.42 3.38
CA GLY A 304 -13.00 -2.33 2.83
C GLY A 304 -13.59 -3.54 2.12
N ASP A 305 -14.74 -4.04 2.61
CA ASP A 305 -15.41 -5.22 2.06
C ASP A 305 -16.13 -4.96 0.72
N GLU A 306 -16.44 -3.72 0.34
CA GLU A 306 -17.06 -3.42 -0.97
C GLU A 306 -16.16 -3.78 -2.18
N ASN A 307 -14.86 -3.99 -1.97
CA ASN A 307 -13.95 -4.46 -3.03
C ASN A 307 -13.91 -5.99 -3.17
N HIS A 308 -14.64 -6.74 -2.34
CA HIS A 308 -14.88 -8.17 -2.54
C HIS A 308 -16.34 -8.42 -2.89
N ASN A 309 -16.55 -8.75 -4.17
CA ASN A 309 -17.76 -9.27 -4.78
C ASN A 309 -18.63 -10.09 -3.81
N THR A 310 -19.58 -9.43 -3.16
CA THR A 310 -20.74 -10.09 -2.57
C THR A 310 -21.88 -9.90 -3.56
N GLY A 311 -22.07 -10.90 -4.41
CA GLY A 311 -23.36 -11.12 -5.04
C GLY A 311 -24.39 -11.28 -3.93
N MET A 312 -25.03 -10.18 -3.52
CA MET A 312 -26.23 -10.22 -2.72
C MET A 312 -27.32 -10.83 -3.60
N THR A 313 -27.49 -12.15 -3.51
CA THR A 313 -28.79 -12.76 -3.78
C THR A 313 -29.76 -12.25 -2.72
N THR A 314 -30.45 -11.17 -3.05
CA THR A 314 -31.67 -10.78 -2.35
C THR A 314 -32.68 -11.89 -2.55
N VAL A 315 -33.12 -12.50 -1.44
CA VAL A 315 -34.22 -13.46 -1.47
C VAL A 315 -35.48 -12.68 -1.83
N SER A 316 -35.89 -12.77 -3.10
CA SER A 316 -37.19 -12.26 -3.54
C SER A 316 -38.27 -13.10 -2.87
N HIS A 317 -38.97 -12.49 -1.92
CA HIS A 317 -40.12 -13.10 -1.28
C HIS A 317 -41.32 -12.98 -2.22
N THR A 318 -41.47 -13.92 -3.14
CA THR A 318 -42.69 -14.04 -3.94
C THR A 318 -43.79 -14.59 -3.02
N GLN A 319 -44.72 -13.72 -2.59
CA GLN A 319 -45.96 -14.13 -1.97
C GLN A 319 -46.81 -14.89 -3.01
N PRO A 320 -47.40 -16.05 -2.68
CA PRO A 320 -48.36 -16.69 -3.58
C PRO A 320 -49.66 -15.88 -3.58
N SER A 321 -50.11 -15.51 -4.79
CA SER A 321 -51.42 -14.92 -5.05
C SER A 321 -52.52 -15.84 -4.49
N PRO A 322 -53.56 -15.31 -3.84
CA PRO A 322 -54.69 -16.13 -3.46
C PRO A 322 -55.49 -16.50 -4.71
N ASN A 323 -55.65 -17.80 -4.93
CA ASN A 323 -56.61 -18.34 -5.89
C ASN A 323 -58.01 -17.84 -5.52
N HIS A 324 -58.56 -16.95 -6.33
CA HIS A 324 -59.99 -16.89 -6.53
C HIS A 324 -60.32 -17.98 -7.56
N ASP A 325 -61.00 -19.04 -7.12
CA ASP A 325 -62.08 -19.69 -7.87
C ASP A 325 -62.82 -20.71 -6.99
N GLU A 326 -64.15 -20.54 -6.96
CA GLU A 326 -65.24 -21.49 -6.72
C GLU A 326 -65.37 -22.26 -5.38
N LEU A 327 -66.27 -21.78 -4.50
CA LEU A 327 -67.64 -22.34 -4.29
C LEU A 327 -68.43 -21.49 -3.27
#